data_AF-A0AAT9HTI0-F1
#
_entry.id   AF-A0AAT9HTI0-F1
#
_cell.length_a   1.000
_cell.length_b   1.000
_cell.length_c   1.000
_cell.angle_alpha   90.00
_cell.angle_beta   90.00
_cell.angle_gamma   90.00
#
_symmetry.space_group_name_H-M   'P 1'
#
loop_
_entity.id
_entity.type
_entity.pdbx_description
1 polymer ?
#
loop_
_entity_poly.entity_id
_entity_poly.type
_entity_poly.pdbx_seq_one_letter_code
_entity_poly.pdbx_strand_id
1 'polypeptide(L)'
;MWQAFRDGSVYDLSSGDTMVDDPHGGHPWGPGRTVRARVVCWLLLDGPPALAGRVPSLKLVGVQVSGSLDLAGGTVVPYWEMRSCRFERDVLLPEARFTTVRMVDCSIPRLEAARLHTEGDLHLPRCRFLGGIRLTDARIGTDLLLNQAIVHRDRSGRSMSADGLTVGQDLQAELLETHGELSLRSATIGVSLSLRGARLASASTRLALNAPQLTVERSLYLTPAGWERRRAAA
;
A
#
# COMPACT_ATOMS: atom_id res chain seq x y z
N MET A 1 -8.75 -17.23 -12.17
CA MET A 1 -9.10 -15.94 -11.56
C MET A 1 -10.58 -15.78 -11.28
N TRP A 2 -11.49 -15.82 -12.27
CA TRP A 2 -12.94 -15.65 -12.04
C TRP A 2 -13.53 -16.63 -11.01
N GLN A 3 -13.15 -17.90 -11.08
CA GLN A 3 -13.60 -18.90 -10.11
C GLN A 3 -13.05 -18.62 -8.71
N ALA A 4 -11.75 -18.32 -8.62
CA ALA A 4 -11.09 -17.92 -7.37
C ALA A 4 -11.75 -16.70 -6.72
N PHE A 5 -12.21 -15.74 -7.52
CA PHE A 5 -12.98 -14.61 -7.01
C PHE A 5 -14.28 -15.05 -6.34
N ARG A 6 -15.03 -15.97 -6.96
CA ARG A 6 -16.35 -16.40 -6.47
C ARG A 6 -16.29 -17.30 -5.23
N ASP A 7 -15.24 -18.11 -5.07
CA ASP A 7 -15.03 -18.93 -3.87
C ASP A 7 -14.15 -18.27 -2.81
N GLY A 8 -13.54 -17.13 -3.15
CA GLY A 8 -12.66 -16.35 -2.27
C GLY A 8 -11.27 -16.97 -2.06
N SER A 9 -10.87 -17.92 -2.91
CA SER A 9 -9.54 -18.52 -2.90
C SER A 9 -8.49 -17.60 -3.52
N VAL A 10 -7.22 -17.95 -3.28
CA VAL A 10 -6.07 -17.22 -3.81
C VAL A 10 -5.84 -17.63 -5.27
N TYR A 11 -5.64 -16.65 -6.15
CA TYR A 11 -5.15 -16.88 -7.50
C TYR A 11 -3.67 -16.55 -7.57
N ASP A 12 -2.85 -17.60 -7.56
CA ASP A 12 -1.40 -17.53 -7.49
C ASP A 12 -0.77 -17.87 -8.84
N LEU A 13 0.09 -16.98 -9.35
CA LEU A 13 0.88 -17.18 -10.58
C LEU A 13 2.38 -17.22 -10.29
N SER A 14 2.79 -17.43 -9.03
CA SER A 14 4.19 -17.67 -8.66
C SER A 14 4.76 -18.95 -9.23
N SER A 15 6.07 -18.92 -9.54
CA SER A 15 6.80 -20.10 -10.00
C SER A 15 7.33 -20.95 -8.85
N GLY A 16 7.35 -20.42 -7.61
CA GLY A 16 7.94 -21.05 -6.43
C GLY A 16 9.44 -20.80 -6.28
N ASP A 17 10.04 -19.99 -7.15
CA ASP A 17 11.45 -19.60 -7.11
C ASP A 17 11.52 -18.14 -6.67
N THR A 18 12.09 -17.90 -5.49
CA THR A 18 12.13 -16.57 -4.86
C THR A 18 12.85 -15.52 -5.70
N MET A 19 13.84 -15.90 -6.52
CA MET A 19 14.56 -14.94 -7.37
C MET A 19 13.73 -14.56 -8.60
N VAL A 20 12.98 -15.51 -9.15
CA VAL A 20 12.08 -15.28 -10.29
C VAL A 20 10.80 -14.57 -9.84
N ASP A 21 10.32 -14.87 -8.63
CA ASP A 21 9.11 -14.33 -8.02
C ASP A 21 9.30 -12.97 -7.35
N ASP A 22 10.53 -12.42 -7.29
CA ASP A 22 10.80 -11.11 -6.69
C ASP A 22 10.10 -9.99 -7.50
N PRO A 23 9.06 -9.33 -6.93
CA PRO A 23 8.34 -8.26 -7.60
C PRO A 23 9.22 -7.03 -7.82
N HIS A 24 10.28 -6.87 -7.02
CA HIS A 24 11.23 -5.76 -7.08
C HIS A 24 12.50 -6.09 -7.87
N GLY A 25 12.64 -7.35 -8.29
CA GLY A 25 13.79 -7.84 -9.05
C GLY A 25 13.74 -7.50 -10.54
N GLY A 26 14.86 -7.70 -11.23
CA GLY A 26 14.99 -7.43 -12.65
C GLY A 26 14.43 -8.51 -13.58
N HIS A 27 14.03 -9.67 -13.05
CA HIS A 27 13.51 -10.76 -13.88
C HIS A 27 12.20 -10.34 -14.59
N PRO A 28 12.11 -10.51 -15.92
CA PRO A 28 10.90 -10.20 -16.67
C PRO A 28 9.82 -11.24 -16.39
N TRP A 29 8.59 -10.79 -16.14
CA TRP A 29 7.43 -11.68 -16.03
C TRP A 29 6.68 -11.72 -17.36
N GLY A 30 6.55 -12.91 -17.94
CA GLY A 30 5.91 -13.12 -19.24
C GLY A 30 4.39 -13.13 -19.17
N PRO A 31 3.71 -13.29 -20.33
CA PRO A 31 2.24 -13.27 -20.44
C PRO A 31 1.51 -14.24 -19.50
N GLY A 32 2.14 -15.37 -19.14
CA GLY A 32 1.57 -16.34 -18.20
C GLY A 32 1.38 -15.83 -16.78
N ARG A 33 2.01 -14.71 -16.41
CA ARG A 33 1.88 -14.03 -15.11
C ARG A 33 1.13 -12.70 -15.20
N THR A 34 0.72 -12.31 -16.40
CA THR A 34 0.18 -10.98 -16.68
C THR A 34 -1.35 -10.97 -16.66
N VAL A 35 -1.92 -10.10 -15.85
CA VAL A 35 -3.36 -9.82 -15.80
C VAL A 35 -3.60 -8.36 -16.21
N ARG A 36 -4.57 -8.13 -17.09
CA ARG A 36 -4.96 -6.76 -17.47
C ARG A 36 -5.63 -6.06 -16.29
N ALA A 37 -5.19 -4.83 -16.00
CA ALA A 37 -5.77 -3.98 -14.95
C ALA A 37 -7.29 -3.84 -15.09
N ARG A 38 -7.81 -3.71 -16.32
CA ARG A 38 -9.26 -3.68 -16.58
C ARG A 38 -10.02 -4.88 -16.02
N VAL A 39 -9.42 -6.08 -16.00
CA VAL A 39 -10.07 -7.28 -15.46
C VAL A 39 -10.06 -7.26 -13.93
N VAL A 40 -8.99 -6.73 -13.31
CA VAL A 40 -8.95 -6.48 -11.87
C VAL A 40 -10.03 -5.47 -11.48
N CYS A 41 -10.13 -4.34 -12.19
CA CYS A 41 -11.17 -3.34 -11.95
C CYS A 41 -12.57 -3.92 -12.11
N TRP A 42 -12.80 -4.73 -13.16
CA TRP A 42 -14.10 -5.37 -13.38
C TRP A 42 -14.47 -6.28 -12.21
N LEU A 43 -13.59 -7.18 -11.77
CA LEU A 43 -13.89 -8.06 -10.63
C LEU A 43 -14.20 -7.29 -9.35
N LEU A 44 -13.54 -6.15 -9.13
CA LEU A 44 -13.74 -5.33 -7.92
C LEU A 44 -15.01 -4.48 -7.96
N LEU A 45 -15.44 -4.02 -9.15
CA LEU A 45 -16.60 -3.13 -9.32
C LEU A 45 -17.89 -3.86 -9.70
N ASP A 46 -17.80 -4.93 -10.47
CA ASP A 46 -18.94 -5.67 -11.04
C ASP A 46 -18.57 -7.16 -11.25
N GLY A 47 -18.00 -7.77 -10.20
CA GLY A 47 -17.62 -9.17 -10.20
C GLY A 47 -18.83 -10.14 -10.18
N PRO A 48 -18.65 -11.40 -10.64
CA PRO A 48 -19.73 -12.39 -10.62
C PRO A 48 -20.13 -12.73 -9.17
N PRO A 49 -21.38 -13.21 -8.94
CA PRO A 49 -21.83 -13.56 -7.60
C PRO A 49 -21.02 -14.72 -7.02
N ALA A 50 -20.87 -14.74 -5.69
CA ALA A 50 -20.16 -15.81 -4.99
C ALA A 50 -20.79 -17.19 -5.23
N LEU A 51 -20.00 -18.24 -4.99
CA LEU A 51 -20.55 -19.60 -4.89
C LEU A 51 -21.32 -19.76 -3.58
N ALA A 52 -22.22 -20.74 -3.52
CA ALA A 52 -23.02 -21.01 -2.33
C ALA A 52 -22.14 -21.23 -1.09
N GLY A 53 -22.42 -20.51 -0.01
CA GLY A 53 -21.65 -20.55 1.23
C GLY A 53 -20.26 -19.92 1.15
N ARG A 54 -19.95 -19.14 0.12
CA ARG A 54 -18.67 -18.43 -0.05
C ARG A 54 -18.86 -16.92 -0.04
N VAL A 55 -17.78 -16.22 0.31
CA VAL A 55 -17.69 -14.76 0.22
C VAL A 55 -16.78 -14.42 -0.97
N PRO A 56 -17.19 -13.52 -1.88
CA PRO A 56 -16.36 -13.18 -3.01
C PRO A 56 -15.19 -12.29 -2.56
N SER A 57 -13.98 -12.56 -3.08
CA SER A 57 -12.80 -11.75 -2.78
C SER A 57 -11.77 -11.84 -3.89
N LEU A 58 -11.04 -10.77 -4.15
CA LEU A 58 -9.94 -10.78 -5.12
C LEU A 58 -8.60 -10.86 -4.39
N LYS A 59 -7.97 -12.04 -4.42
CA LYS A 59 -6.66 -12.30 -3.81
C LYS A 59 -5.68 -12.76 -4.89
N LEU A 60 -4.72 -11.91 -5.24
CA LEU A 60 -3.74 -12.18 -6.30
C LEU A 60 -2.33 -12.29 -5.73
N VAL A 61 -1.57 -13.29 -6.19
CA VAL A 61 -0.17 -13.52 -5.79
C VAL A 61 0.73 -13.66 -7.01
N GLY A 62 1.87 -12.97 -7.03
CA GLY A 62 2.87 -13.17 -8.08
C GLY A 62 2.40 -12.72 -9.48
N VAL A 63 1.48 -11.75 -9.53
CA VAL A 63 0.85 -11.26 -10.76
C VAL A 63 1.49 -9.95 -11.24
N GLN A 64 1.77 -9.85 -12.54
CA GLN A 64 2.02 -8.58 -13.22
C GLN A 64 0.70 -7.97 -13.70
N VAL A 65 0.38 -6.77 -13.21
CA VAL A 65 -0.80 -6.02 -13.64
C VAL A 65 -0.42 -5.09 -14.79
N SER A 66 -0.95 -5.37 -15.99
CA SER A 66 -0.68 -4.56 -17.20
C SER A 66 -1.73 -3.47 -17.40
N GLY A 67 -1.30 -2.27 -17.76
CA GLY A 67 -2.16 -1.07 -17.85
C GLY A 67 -2.44 -0.40 -16.50
N SER A 68 -3.18 0.70 -16.51
CA SER A 68 -3.53 1.45 -15.28
C SER A 68 -4.71 0.81 -14.57
N LEU A 69 -4.56 0.58 -13.27
CA LEU A 69 -5.63 0.12 -12.39
C LEU A 69 -6.36 1.34 -11.86
N ASP A 70 -7.53 1.60 -12.44
CA ASP A 70 -8.35 2.76 -12.12
C ASP A 70 -9.65 2.32 -11.45
N LEU A 71 -9.81 2.72 -10.19
CA LEU A 71 -10.99 2.53 -9.35
C LEU A 71 -11.49 3.88 -8.81
N ALA A 72 -11.10 4.99 -9.42
CA ALA A 72 -11.46 6.34 -8.99
C ALA A 72 -12.98 6.49 -8.83
N GLY A 73 -13.41 7.07 -7.70
CA GLY A 73 -14.83 7.29 -7.38
C GLY A 73 -15.67 6.02 -7.15
N GLY A 74 -15.09 4.83 -7.31
CA GLY A 74 -15.78 3.55 -7.17
C GLY A 74 -16.03 3.17 -5.70
N THR A 75 -16.99 2.28 -5.49
CA THR A 75 -17.19 1.61 -4.19
C THR A 75 -16.90 0.13 -4.36
N VAL A 76 -15.88 -0.36 -3.66
CA VAL A 76 -15.40 -1.74 -3.74
C VAL A 76 -15.69 -2.44 -2.43
N VAL A 77 -16.68 -3.33 -2.47
CA VAL A 77 -17.13 -4.15 -1.33
C VAL A 77 -16.31 -5.44 -1.19
N PRO A 78 -15.93 -6.16 -2.26
CA PRO A 78 -15.13 -7.38 -2.12
C PRO A 78 -13.79 -7.10 -1.46
N TYR A 79 -13.33 -8.03 -0.62
CA TYR A 79 -11.99 -7.95 -0.04
C TYR A 79 -10.94 -8.00 -1.17
N TRP A 80 -10.00 -7.05 -1.14
CA TRP A 80 -8.96 -6.91 -2.16
C TRP A 80 -7.56 -7.07 -1.55
N GLU A 81 -6.88 -8.13 -1.98
CA GLU A 81 -5.50 -8.42 -1.60
C GLU A 81 -4.60 -8.67 -2.81
N MET A 82 -3.46 -7.99 -2.82
CA MET A 82 -2.37 -8.17 -3.77
C MET A 82 -1.12 -8.54 -2.97
N ARG A 83 -0.42 -9.62 -3.31
CA ARG A 83 0.80 -10.03 -2.63
C ARG A 83 1.90 -10.35 -3.63
N SER A 84 3.07 -9.76 -3.43
CA SER A 84 4.23 -9.95 -4.31
C SER A 84 3.88 -9.73 -5.79
N CYS A 85 3.18 -8.62 -6.06
CA CYS A 85 2.71 -8.26 -7.39
C CYS A 85 3.49 -7.07 -7.97
N ARG A 86 3.52 -6.97 -9.30
CA ARG A 86 4.16 -5.87 -10.03
C ARG A 86 3.12 -5.11 -10.83
N PHE A 87 3.13 -3.79 -10.76
CA PHE A 87 2.25 -2.93 -11.54
C PHE A 87 3.05 -2.24 -12.64
N GLU A 88 2.54 -2.28 -13.88
CA GLU A 88 3.16 -1.60 -15.01
C GLU A 88 2.91 -0.09 -14.97
N ARG A 89 1.75 0.32 -14.45
CA ARG A 89 1.29 1.72 -14.38
C ARG A 89 0.74 2.03 -12.99
N ASP A 90 0.43 3.30 -12.78
CA ASP A 90 -0.10 3.84 -11.53
C ASP A 90 -1.40 3.14 -11.10
N VAL A 91 -1.58 3.05 -9.78
CA VAL A 91 -2.81 2.59 -9.12
C VAL A 91 -3.60 3.83 -8.69
N LEU A 92 -4.80 4.00 -9.26
CA LEU A 92 -5.64 5.19 -9.09
C LEU A 92 -6.87 4.84 -8.26
N LEU A 93 -6.89 5.32 -7.02
CA LEU A 93 -7.98 5.20 -6.05
C LEU A 93 -8.54 6.55 -5.54
N PRO A 94 -8.44 7.69 -6.26
CA PRO A 94 -8.95 8.95 -5.71
C PRO A 94 -10.48 8.85 -5.52
N GLU A 95 -10.96 9.33 -4.37
CA GLU A 95 -12.39 9.30 -3.98
C GLU A 95 -13.05 7.91 -3.92
N ALA A 96 -12.25 6.85 -4.01
CA ALA A 96 -12.76 5.48 -3.92
C ALA A 96 -13.14 5.12 -2.47
N ARG A 97 -14.05 4.16 -2.32
CA ARG A 97 -14.48 3.59 -1.04
C ARG A 97 -14.17 2.10 -1.00
N PHE A 98 -13.57 1.63 0.08
CA PHE A 98 -13.24 0.22 0.29
C PHE A 98 -13.61 -0.23 1.70
N THR A 99 -13.89 -1.53 1.86
CA THR A 99 -13.85 -2.14 3.20
C THR A 99 -12.41 -2.15 3.71
N THR A 100 -11.48 -2.77 2.97
CA THR A 100 -10.05 -2.84 3.33
C THR A 100 -9.24 -3.00 2.05
N VAL A 101 -8.07 -2.37 1.99
CA VAL A 101 -7.11 -2.53 0.88
C VAL A 101 -5.84 -3.13 1.42
N ARG A 102 -5.42 -4.28 0.86
CA ARG A 102 -4.17 -4.95 1.25
C ARG A 102 -3.27 -5.16 0.05
N MET A 103 -2.12 -4.48 0.04
CA MET A 103 -1.05 -4.71 -0.93
C MET A 103 0.22 -5.00 -0.16
N VAL A 104 0.74 -6.22 -0.25
CA VAL A 104 1.87 -6.68 0.52
C VAL A 104 3.02 -6.96 -0.43
N ASP A 105 4.18 -6.38 -0.16
CA ASP A 105 5.40 -6.65 -0.93
C ASP A 105 5.21 -6.39 -2.44
N CYS A 106 4.49 -5.33 -2.82
CA CYS A 106 4.21 -5.02 -4.22
C CYS A 106 5.15 -3.94 -4.77
N SER A 107 5.50 -4.05 -6.05
CA SER A 107 6.22 -3.01 -6.80
C SER A 107 5.22 -2.16 -7.57
N ILE A 108 5.04 -0.92 -7.14
CA ILE A 108 3.98 -0.01 -7.62
C ILE A 108 4.62 1.27 -8.15
N PRO A 109 4.38 1.68 -9.41
CA PRO A 109 4.94 2.92 -9.94
C PRO A 109 4.54 4.12 -9.10
N ARG A 110 3.25 4.25 -8.78
CA ARG A 110 2.69 5.31 -7.94
C ARG A 110 1.33 4.89 -7.41
N LEU A 111 1.01 5.30 -6.18
CA LEU A 111 -0.31 5.13 -5.59
C LEU A 111 -0.98 6.49 -5.41
N GLU A 112 -2.09 6.67 -6.11
CA GLU A 112 -2.88 7.89 -6.06
C GLU A 112 -4.21 7.64 -5.35
N ALA A 113 -4.30 8.03 -4.08
CA ALA A 113 -5.40 7.71 -3.18
C ALA A 113 -5.90 8.96 -2.42
N ALA A 114 -5.91 10.11 -3.10
CA ALA A 114 -6.47 11.34 -2.53
C ALA A 114 -7.97 11.15 -2.23
N ARG A 115 -8.41 11.52 -1.02
CA ARG A 115 -9.78 11.31 -0.54
C ARG A 115 -10.25 9.85 -0.57
N LEU A 116 -9.34 8.88 -0.58
CA LEU A 116 -9.68 7.47 -0.37
C LEU A 116 -10.37 7.32 0.99
N HIS A 117 -11.43 6.52 1.03
CA HIS A 117 -12.05 6.10 2.28
C HIS A 117 -11.98 4.59 2.43
N THR A 118 -11.46 4.12 3.57
CA THR A 118 -11.54 2.72 3.97
C THR A 118 -12.34 2.59 5.26
N GLU A 119 -13.20 1.57 5.37
CA GLU A 119 -13.88 1.24 6.64
C GLU A 119 -12.90 0.60 7.63
N GLY A 120 -12.01 -0.23 7.13
CA GLY A 120 -10.91 -0.87 7.84
C GLY A 120 -9.55 -0.36 7.38
N ASP A 121 -8.59 -1.27 7.23
CA ASP A 121 -7.18 -0.92 7.06
C ASP A 121 -6.82 -0.48 5.64
N LEU A 122 -5.76 0.33 5.55
CA LEU A 122 -4.93 0.44 4.35
C LEU A 122 -3.55 -0.16 4.64
N HIS A 123 -3.30 -1.34 4.09
CA HIS A 123 -2.11 -2.14 4.39
C HIS A 123 -1.18 -2.21 3.19
N LEU A 124 0.01 -1.61 3.32
CA LEU A 124 1.01 -1.41 2.27
C LEU A 124 2.43 -1.85 2.70
N PRO A 125 2.62 -2.94 3.48
CA PRO A 125 3.92 -3.25 4.07
C PRO A 125 4.85 -3.82 3.00
N ARG A 126 6.14 -3.53 3.11
CA ARG A 126 7.19 -3.99 2.17
C ARG A 126 6.97 -3.56 0.70
N CYS A 127 5.96 -2.73 0.42
CA CYS A 127 5.73 -2.21 -0.92
C CYS A 127 6.82 -1.20 -1.30
N ARG A 128 7.14 -1.15 -2.59
CA ARG A 128 8.05 -0.14 -3.16
C ARG A 128 7.28 0.76 -4.11
N PHE A 129 7.36 2.07 -3.87
CA PHE A 129 6.70 3.10 -4.65
C PHE A 129 7.73 3.99 -5.33
N LEU A 130 7.80 3.99 -6.66
CA LEU A 130 8.82 4.72 -7.42
C LEU A 130 8.52 6.22 -7.58
N GLY A 131 7.25 6.58 -7.63
CA GLY A 131 6.72 7.92 -7.86
C GLY A 131 5.87 8.45 -6.71
N GLY A 132 6.09 7.90 -5.51
CA GLY A 132 5.45 8.32 -4.27
C GLY A 132 4.03 7.82 -4.06
N ILE A 133 3.45 8.27 -2.94
CA ILE A 133 2.09 7.97 -2.49
C ILE A 133 1.35 9.28 -2.24
N ARG A 134 0.12 9.40 -2.73
CA ARG A 134 -0.78 10.50 -2.34
C ARG A 134 -1.97 9.99 -1.55
N LEU A 135 -2.10 10.46 -0.32
CA LEU A 135 -3.19 10.20 0.62
C LEU A 135 -3.83 11.50 1.13
N THR A 136 -3.72 12.59 0.36
CA THR A 136 -4.30 13.89 0.72
C THR A 136 -5.78 13.74 1.02
N ASP A 137 -6.21 14.19 2.20
CA ASP A 137 -7.59 14.11 2.71
C ASP A 137 -8.19 12.68 2.75
N ALA A 138 -7.35 11.64 2.74
CA ALA A 138 -7.82 10.27 2.88
C ALA A 138 -8.32 9.99 4.31
N ARG A 139 -9.26 9.04 4.45
CA ARG A 139 -9.86 8.61 5.72
C ARG A 139 -9.75 7.10 5.86
N ILE A 140 -8.84 6.67 6.72
CA ILE A 140 -8.60 5.26 7.02
C ILE A 140 -9.33 4.92 8.32
N GLY A 141 -10.29 3.99 8.25
CA GLY A 141 -11.18 3.70 9.38
C GLY A 141 -10.48 3.06 10.58
N THR A 142 -9.48 2.22 10.34
CA THR A 142 -8.65 1.60 11.38
C THR A 142 -7.19 1.97 11.17
N ASP A 143 -6.34 1.06 10.68
CA ASP A 143 -4.89 1.24 10.67
C ASP A 143 -4.35 1.58 9.27
N LEU A 144 -3.37 2.49 9.23
CA LEU A 144 -2.49 2.70 8.07
C LEU A 144 -1.15 2.02 8.33
N LEU A 145 -0.87 0.97 7.57
CA LEU A 145 0.28 0.10 7.78
C LEU A 145 1.27 0.22 6.61
N LEU A 146 2.42 0.81 6.86
CA LEU A 146 3.51 1.11 5.92
C LEU A 146 4.84 0.46 6.34
N ASN A 147 4.79 -0.52 7.24
CA ASN A 147 5.97 -1.17 7.79
C ASN A 147 6.89 -1.70 6.68
N GLN A 148 8.18 -1.34 6.75
CA GLN A 148 9.22 -1.73 5.79
C GLN A 148 8.96 -1.29 4.33
N ALA A 149 8.02 -0.38 4.08
CA ALA A 149 7.83 0.15 2.73
C ALA A 149 9.02 1.04 2.31
N ILE A 150 9.26 1.14 1.00
CA ILE A 150 10.24 2.07 0.42
C ILE A 150 9.49 3.02 -0.51
N VAL A 151 9.58 4.32 -0.24
CA VAL A 151 8.82 5.33 -0.96
C VAL A 151 9.77 6.37 -1.55
N HIS A 152 9.93 6.35 -2.87
CA HIS A 152 10.70 7.34 -3.61
C HIS A 152 9.87 8.60 -3.90
N ARG A 153 10.56 9.71 -4.16
CA ARG A 153 9.92 10.99 -4.47
C ARG A 153 9.14 10.97 -5.78
N ASP A 154 8.03 11.69 -5.75
CA ASP A 154 7.34 12.18 -6.94
C ASP A 154 8.10 13.34 -7.61
N ARG A 155 7.50 13.90 -8.67
CA ARG A 155 8.07 15.05 -9.42
C ARG A 155 8.17 16.33 -8.60
N SER A 156 7.43 16.45 -7.49
CA SER A 156 7.48 17.59 -6.56
C SER A 156 8.50 17.40 -5.44
N GLY A 157 9.22 16.27 -5.41
CA GLY A 157 10.19 15.96 -4.36
C GLY A 157 9.58 15.34 -3.10
N ARG A 158 8.29 14.99 -3.12
CA ARG A 158 7.59 14.36 -1.98
C ARG A 158 7.55 12.86 -2.14
N SER A 159 7.90 12.13 -1.10
CA SER A 159 7.73 10.67 -1.06
C SER A 159 6.27 10.32 -0.76
N MET A 160 5.68 10.97 0.24
CA MET A 160 4.28 10.76 0.60
C MET A 160 3.60 12.09 0.92
N SER A 161 2.46 12.34 0.27
CA SER A 161 1.60 13.49 0.52
C SER A 161 0.35 13.06 1.27
N ALA A 162 0.35 13.16 2.59
CA ALA A 162 -0.74 12.76 3.48
C ALA A 162 -1.28 13.96 4.29
N ASP A 163 -1.32 15.13 3.66
CA ASP A 163 -1.93 16.33 4.24
C ASP A 163 -3.43 16.09 4.47
N GLY A 164 -3.94 16.45 5.64
CA GLY A 164 -5.35 16.25 6.00
C GLY A 164 -5.77 14.79 6.21
N LEU A 165 -4.82 13.83 6.19
CA LEU A 165 -5.10 12.40 6.43
C LEU A 165 -5.74 12.20 7.82
N THR A 166 -6.79 11.39 7.89
CA THR A 166 -7.34 10.88 9.14
C THR A 166 -7.16 9.38 9.22
N VAL A 167 -6.56 8.88 10.31
CA VAL A 167 -6.42 7.46 10.62
C VAL A 167 -7.15 7.19 11.94
N GLY A 168 -8.11 6.28 11.92
CA GLY A 168 -8.96 6.01 13.07
C GLY A 168 -8.19 5.45 14.25
N GLN A 169 -7.19 4.60 14.00
CA GLN A 169 -6.37 3.97 15.02
C GLN A 169 -4.87 4.28 14.81
N ASP A 170 -4.05 3.31 14.44
CA ASP A 170 -2.60 3.45 14.37
C ASP A 170 -2.10 3.74 12.94
N LEU A 171 -1.12 4.64 12.84
CA LEU A 171 -0.24 4.73 11.68
C LEU A 171 1.08 4.04 12.02
N GLN A 172 1.28 2.84 11.49
CA GLN A 172 2.51 2.07 11.68
C GLN A 172 3.40 2.18 10.45
N ALA A 173 4.54 2.81 10.61
CA ALA A 173 5.55 3.02 9.57
C ALA A 173 6.93 2.62 10.10
N GLU A 174 7.00 1.48 10.79
CA GLU A 174 8.25 0.95 11.33
C GLU A 174 9.17 0.51 10.20
N LEU A 175 10.44 0.88 10.29
CA LEU A 175 11.44 0.63 9.25
C LEU A 175 11.06 1.20 7.87
N LEU A 176 10.14 2.17 7.81
CA LEU A 176 9.79 2.88 6.58
C LEU A 176 11.02 3.62 6.04
N GLU A 177 11.26 3.51 4.75
CA GLU A 177 12.29 4.26 4.04
C GLU A 177 11.67 5.27 3.08
N THR A 178 12.01 6.56 3.21
CA THR A 178 11.57 7.59 2.27
C THR A 178 12.74 8.31 1.61
N HIS A 179 12.60 8.58 0.31
CA HIS A 179 13.55 9.36 -0.49
C HIS A 179 12.87 10.60 -1.08
N GLY A 180 12.37 11.45 -0.21
CA GLY A 180 11.61 12.66 -0.48
C GLY A 180 10.84 13.05 0.77
N GLU A 181 10.27 14.25 0.77
CA GLU A 181 9.49 14.74 1.91
C GLU A 181 8.28 13.85 2.20
N LEU A 182 8.17 13.42 3.46
CA LEU A 182 6.98 12.85 4.05
C LEU A 182 6.14 13.99 4.65
N SER A 183 5.00 14.30 4.03
CA SER A 183 4.10 15.36 4.47
C SER A 183 2.88 14.78 5.20
N LEU A 184 2.66 15.22 6.44
CA LEU A 184 1.56 14.86 7.33
C LEU A 184 0.90 16.13 7.90
N ARG A 185 0.81 17.20 7.09
CA ARG A 185 0.29 18.50 7.55
C ARG A 185 -1.18 18.35 7.94
N SER A 186 -1.53 18.81 9.14
CA SER A 186 -2.91 18.74 9.65
C SER A 186 -3.51 17.33 9.65
N ALA A 187 -2.68 16.28 9.66
CA ALA A 187 -3.15 14.91 9.77
C ALA A 187 -3.59 14.58 11.22
N THR A 188 -4.51 13.65 11.39
CA THR A 188 -5.02 13.19 12.69
C THR A 188 -4.90 11.68 12.81
N ILE A 189 -4.20 11.20 13.83
CA ILE A 189 -3.99 9.79 14.14
C ILE A 189 -4.65 9.49 15.48
N GLY A 190 -5.69 8.66 15.48
CA GLY A 190 -6.57 8.43 16.63
C GLY A 190 -5.92 7.65 17.78
N VAL A 191 -4.82 6.94 17.54
CA VAL A 191 -4.09 6.22 18.60
C VAL A 191 -2.61 6.55 18.54
N SER A 192 -1.82 5.82 17.75
CA SER A 192 -0.36 5.97 17.75
C SER A 192 0.21 6.19 16.36
N LEU A 193 1.27 6.99 16.29
CA LEU A 193 2.16 7.09 15.13
C LEU A 193 3.50 6.43 15.48
N SER A 194 3.83 5.33 14.80
CA SER A 194 5.12 4.65 14.95
C SER A 194 5.99 4.85 13.70
N LEU A 195 7.15 5.49 13.89
CA LEU A 195 8.23 5.61 12.89
C LEU A 195 9.51 4.95 13.42
N ARG A 196 9.36 3.88 14.21
CA ARG A 196 10.52 3.19 14.81
C ARG A 196 11.45 2.65 13.74
N GLY A 197 12.71 3.05 13.79
CA GLY A 197 13.73 2.68 12.81
C GLY A 197 13.47 3.19 11.40
N ALA A 198 12.51 4.10 11.20
CA ALA A 198 12.25 4.69 9.90
C ALA A 198 13.44 5.57 9.47
N ARG A 199 13.77 5.53 8.18
CA ARG A 199 14.79 6.35 7.55
C ARG A 199 14.13 7.36 6.63
N LEU A 200 13.96 8.58 7.13
CA LEU A 200 13.37 9.68 6.36
C LEU A 200 14.47 10.54 5.76
N ALA A 201 14.60 10.58 4.44
CA ALA A 201 15.60 11.38 3.76
C ALA A 201 14.96 12.22 2.65
N SER A 202 15.38 13.48 2.54
CA SER A 202 15.04 14.35 1.41
C SER A 202 16.30 15.06 0.92
N ALA A 203 16.59 14.94 -0.37
CA ALA A 203 17.65 15.69 -1.03
C ALA A 203 17.10 16.87 -1.86
N SER A 204 15.80 16.84 -2.19
CA SER A 204 15.15 17.79 -3.09
C SER A 204 14.33 18.86 -2.37
N THR A 205 13.93 18.61 -1.12
CA THR A 205 13.17 19.57 -0.31
C THR A 205 13.94 19.89 0.97
N ARG A 206 13.52 20.95 1.67
CA ARG A 206 14.12 21.35 2.94
C ARG A 206 13.83 20.36 4.09
N LEU A 207 12.72 19.64 4.02
CA LEU A 207 12.22 18.80 5.12
C LEU A 207 12.14 17.33 4.68
N ALA A 208 12.68 16.44 5.51
CA ALA A 208 12.41 15.00 5.36
C ALA A 208 11.04 14.61 5.92
N LEU A 209 10.62 15.26 7.02
CA LEU A 209 9.29 15.14 7.62
C LEU A 209 8.68 16.55 7.76
N ASN A 210 7.50 16.74 7.20
CA ASN A 210 6.72 17.97 7.26
C ASN A 210 5.36 17.70 7.93
N ALA A 211 5.27 17.92 9.23
CA ALA A 211 4.08 17.59 10.04
C ALA A 211 3.53 18.74 10.91
N PRO A 212 3.47 20.01 10.45
CA PRO A 212 2.77 21.07 11.17
C PRO A 212 1.31 20.69 11.39
N GLN A 213 0.81 20.97 12.59
CA GLN A 213 -0.58 20.69 13.00
C GLN A 213 -0.96 19.19 12.97
N LEU A 214 0.01 18.27 12.93
CA LEU A 214 -0.24 16.85 13.16
C LEU A 214 -0.77 16.62 14.57
N THR A 215 -1.86 15.87 14.68
CA THR A 215 -2.41 15.39 15.95
C THR A 215 -2.20 13.88 16.07
N VAL A 216 -1.64 13.43 17.19
CA VAL A 216 -1.53 12.01 17.55
C VAL A 216 -2.09 11.87 18.96
N GLU A 217 -3.20 11.15 19.11
CA GLU A 217 -3.97 11.22 20.37
C GLU A 217 -3.28 10.54 21.54
N ARG A 218 -2.47 9.49 21.32
CA ARG A 218 -1.85 8.73 22.41
C ARG A 218 -0.34 8.70 22.36
N SER A 219 0.27 8.15 21.33
CA SER A 219 1.71 7.83 21.36
C SER A 219 2.42 8.10 20.05
N LEU A 220 3.55 8.81 20.13
CA LEU A 220 4.44 9.06 19.01
C LEU A 220 5.78 8.35 19.26
N TYR A 221 6.14 7.40 18.42
CA TYR A 221 7.41 6.67 18.51
C TYR A 221 8.37 7.10 17.40
N LEU A 222 9.44 7.80 17.80
CA LEU A 222 10.55 8.24 16.94
C LEU A 222 11.88 7.66 17.42
N THR A 223 11.92 6.36 17.70
CA THR A 223 13.13 5.68 18.17
C THR A 223 13.85 4.98 17.02
N PRO A 224 15.15 4.66 17.15
CA PRO A 224 15.79 3.71 16.25
C PRO A 224 15.06 2.36 16.23
N ALA A 225 15.38 1.52 15.25
CA ALA A 225 15.00 0.11 15.28
C ALA A 225 15.53 -0.48 16.60
N GLY A 226 14.70 -1.21 17.34
CA GLY A 226 15.13 -1.83 18.59
C GLY A 226 16.38 -2.66 18.34
N TRP A 227 17.51 -2.23 18.90
CA TRP A 227 18.73 -3.03 18.96
C TRP A 227 18.46 -4.18 19.92
N GLU A 228 17.97 -5.31 19.42
CA GLU A 228 18.21 -6.56 20.12
C GLU A 228 19.70 -6.85 19.96
N ARG A 229 20.45 -6.70 21.07
CA ARG A 229 21.78 -7.29 21.22
C ARG A 229 21.68 -8.76 20.82
N ARG A 230 22.06 -9.11 19.58
CA ARG A 230 22.66 -10.41 19.34
C ARG A 230 23.92 -10.41 20.19
N ARG A 231 23.84 -11.04 21.37
CA ARG A 231 25.03 -11.44 22.11
C ARG A 231 25.88 -12.21 21.11
N ALA A 232 27.02 -11.64 20.73
CA ALA A 232 28.12 -12.43 20.24
C ALA A 232 28.41 -13.45 21.36
N ALA A 233 27.98 -14.69 21.15
CA ALA A 233 28.53 -15.81 21.89
C ALA A 233 29.89 -16.08 21.25
N ALA A 234 30.93 -15.84 22.07
CA ALA A 234 32.32 -16.28 22.02
C ALA A 234 32.93 -16.63 20.64
#